data_AF-A0A7C4DCQ6-F1
#
_entry.id   AF-A0A7C4DCQ6-F1
#
_cell.length_a   1.000
_cell.length_b   1.000
_cell.length_c   1.000
_cell.angle_alpha   90.00
_cell.angle_beta   90.00
_cell.angle_gamma   90.00
#
_symmetry.space_group_name_H-M   'P 1'
#
loop_
_entity.id
_entity.type
_entity.pdbx_description
1 polymer ?
#
loop_
_entity_poly.entity_id
_entity_poly.type
_entity_poly.pdbx_seq_one_letter_code
_entity_poly.pdbx_strand_id
1 'polypeptide(L)'
;MGVYHVSGLGLNPGGLTLPLSHVYLSLKAAREGDERAKRFFRFSGRGGGGKPEVIVVFTSREVITGEREVSCRDLWFNTQGKTATKVIARYLSSLLSHYGFQLSDLPEFYFIEVNYMDFEDCFRKAYPTLYAMRAKEVWVNMVGGTNQINAALLWSGCVTAVPSRYYYYFQAGQLLHPDRDKDDFFLDFSSWYELPFFSLKLGDIIGTLNGILAGGKASVAQLEWVLRNNGMDKQYIPKLVASRLVEIDDRGVVLRGEMLDYWDRVLGEVKSDVERFAGSFEELDFSRWKKWASGRGILYTMTEDGEAMKLDG
;
A
#
# COMPACT_ATOMS: atom_id res chain seq x y z
N MET A 1 5.91 -2.88 18.15
CA MET A 1 6.22 -2.49 16.75
C MET A 1 5.03 -1.73 16.22
N GLY A 2 5.20 -0.63 15.51
CA GLY A 2 4.09 0.10 14.92
C GLY A 2 3.62 -0.51 13.61
N VAL A 3 2.66 0.16 13.00
CA VAL A 3 2.06 -0.22 11.72
C VAL A 3 2.64 0.67 10.63
N TYR A 4 2.96 0.07 9.49
CA TYR A 4 3.37 0.80 8.29
C TYR A 4 2.13 1.01 7.44
N HIS A 5 1.77 2.27 7.18
CA HIS A 5 0.67 2.59 6.30
C HIS A 5 1.19 2.85 4.89
N VAL A 6 0.47 2.34 3.90
CA VAL A 6 0.73 2.60 2.49
C VAL A 6 -0.55 3.16 1.88
N SER A 7 -0.45 4.23 1.09
CA SER A 7 -1.64 4.89 0.55
C SER A 7 -1.37 5.55 -0.79
N GLY A 8 -2.39 5.64 -1.63
CA GLY A 8 -2.41 6.61 -2.71
C GLY A 8 -2.86 7.99 -2.20
N LEU A 9 -2.41 9.06 -2.86
CA LEU A 9 -2.89 10.41 -2.57
C LEU A 9 -3.20 11.16 -3.87
N GLY A 10 -4.33 11.87 -3.88
CA GLY A 10 -4.71 12.80 -4.94
C GLY A 10 -4.70 14.25 -4.46
N LEU A 11 -5.49 15.12 -5.09
CA LEU A 11 -5.60 16.54 -4.72
C LEU A 11 -6.36 16.80 -3.41
N ASN A 12 -6.98 15.79 -2.81
CA ASN A 12 -7.66 15.90 -1.53
C ASN A 12 -6.82 15.20 -0.43
N PRO A 13 -6.14 15.97 0.44
CA PRO A 13 -5.43 15.46 1.62
C PRO A 13 -6.30 14.61 2.55
N GLY A 14 -7.61 14.84 2.54
CA GLY A 14 -8.59 14.03 3.28
C GLY A 14 -8.53 12.55 2.94
N GLY A 15 -8.10 12.17 1.73
CA GLY A 15 -7.90 10.76 1.38
C GLY A 15 -6.87 10.04 2.26
N LEU A 16 -5.98 10.79 2.91
CA LEU A 16 -5.00 10.28 3.87
C LEU A 16 -5.35 10.64 5.31
N THR A 17 -5.71 11.91 5.57
CA THR A 17 -5.90 12.38 6.95
C THR A 17 -7.16 11.82 7.59
N LEU A 18 -8.28 11.71 6.86
CA LEU A 18 -9.56 11.19 7.37
C LEU A 18 -9.43 9.80 8.01
N PRO A 19 -8.90 8.78 7.32
CA PRO A 19 -8.72 7.47 7.92
C PRO A 19 -7.69 7.48 9.06
N LEU A 20 -6.62 8.28 8.97
CA LEU A 20 -5.64 8.40 10.06
C LEU A 20 -6.27 9.03 11.30
N SER A 21 -7.15 10.01 11.16
CA SER A 21 -7.92 10.57 12.28
C SER A 21 -8.73 9.51 12.98
N HIS A 22 -9.40 8.63 12.22
CA HIS A 22 -10.12 7.51 12.79
C HIS A 22 -9.19 6.53 13.55
N VAL A 23 -7.99 6.27 13.03
CA VAL A 23 -6.97 5.47 13.72
C VAL A 23 -6.54 6.13 15.03
N TYR A 24 -6.19 7.41 15.04
CA TYR A 24 -5.75 8.11 16.25
C TYR A 24 -6.86 8.27 17.30
N LEU A 25 -8.09 8.55 16.86
CA LEU A 25 -9.27 8.52 17.70
C LEU A 25 -9.46 7.15 18.36
N SER A 26 -9.34 6.09 17.58
CA SER A 26 -9.41 4.72 18.09
C SER A 26 -8.27 4.44 19.08
N LEU A 27 -7.05 4.90 18.81
CA LEU A 27 -5.92 4.73 19.73
C LEU A 27 -6.18 5.43 21.07
N LYS A 28 -6.70 6.65 21.02
CA LYS A 28 -7.07 7.43 22.21
C LYS A 28 -8.16 6.72 23.01
N ALA A 29 -9.25 6.31 22.37
CA ALA A 29 -10.33 5.58 23.01
C ALA A 29 -9.88 4.23 23.60
N ALA A 30 -8.99 3.49 22.91
CA ALA A 30 -8.44 2.24 23.42
C ALA A 30 -7.61 2.44 24.69
N ARG A 31 -6.82 3.53 24.76
CA ARG A 31 -6.06 3.94 25.97
C ARG A 31 -6.98 4.30 27.13
N GLU A 32 -8.17 4.84 26.84
CA GLU A 32 -9.20 5.20 27.82
C GLU A 32 -10.11 4.04 28.21
N GLY A 33 -9.95 2.88 27.57
CA GLY A 33 -10.62 1.65 27.96
C GLY A 33 -11.74 1.20 27.03
N ASP A 34 -12.01 1.87 25.91
CA ASP A 34 -13.07 1.46 24.98
C ASP A 34 -12.78 0.07 24.37
N GLU A 35 -13.70 -0.87 24.60
CA GLU A 35 -13.53 -2.27 24.18
C GLU A 35 -13.66 -2.48 22.66
N ARG A 36 -14.39 -1.61 21.95
CA ARG A 36 -14.47 -1.68 20.47
C ARG A 36 -13.14 -1.25 19.87
N ALA A 37 -12.56 -0.18 20.38
CA ALA A 37 -11.23 0.31 19.99
C ALA A 37 -10.13 -0.70 20.31
N LYS A 38 -10.14 -1.30 21.51
CA LYS A 38 -9.20 -2.38 21.86
C LYS A 38 -9.34 -3.58 20.92
N ARG A 39 -10.58 -3.96 20.57
CA ARG A 39 -10.82 -5.03 19.58
C ARG A 39 -10.27 -4.67 18.21
N PHE A 40 -10.45 -3.43 17.76
CA PHE A 40 -9.96 -2.96 16.46
C PHE A 40 -8.44 -3.17 16.32
N PHE A 41 -7.68 -2.95 17.40
CA PHE A 41 -6.22 -3.14 17.43
C PHE A 41 -5.75 -4.49 18.00
N ARG A 42 -6.65 -5.42 18.33
CA ARG A 42 -6.32 -6.65 19.08
C ARG A 42 -5.17 -7.47 18.46
N PHE A 43 -5.06 -7.46 17.14
CA PHE A 43 -4.05 -8.22 16.40
C PHE A 43 -2.93 -7.35 15.84
N SER A 44 -2.87 -6.09 16.25
CA SER A 44 -2.02 -5.09 15.61
C SER A 44 -0.90 -4.59 16.52
N GLY A 45 0.24 -4.32 15.90
CA GLY A 45 1.41 -3.70 16.48
C GLY A 45 2.27 -4.57 17.40
N ARG A 46 2.03 -5.88 17.57
CA ARG A 46 2.82 -6.79 18.44
C ARG A 46 3.45 -6.07 19.67
N GLY A 47 2.63 -5.35 20.47
CA GLY A 47 3.06 -4.50 21.60
C GLY A 47 3.01 -2.97 21.39
N GLY A 48 2.72 -2.45 20.20
CA GLY A 48 2.62 -1.02 19.87
C GLY A 48 1.18 -0.49 19.66
N GLY A 49 0.17 -1.33 19.91
CA GLY A 49 -1.24 -0.93 19.92
C GLY A 49 -1.83 -0.46 18.59
N GLY A 50 -1.16 -0.72 17.45
CA GLY A 50 -1.62 -0.27 16.13
C GLY A 50 -1.24 1.16 15.76
N LYS A 51 -0.32 1.81 16.51
CA LYS A 51 0.16 3.16 16.20
C LYS A 51 0.92 3.19 14.85
N PRO A 52 0.60 4.13 13.94
CA PRO A 52 1.41 4.33 12.73
C PRO A 52 2.86 4.70 13.07
N GLU A 53 3.83 4.02 12.45
CA GLU A 53 5.27 4.34 12.56
C GLU A 53 5.78 5.03 11.29
N VAL A 54 5.34 4.52 10.14
CA VAL A 54 5.77 4.99 8.81
C VAL A 54 4.54 5.10 7.93
N ILE A 55 4.47 6.15 7.11
CA ILE A 55 3.47 6.34 6.07
C ILE A 55 4.19 6.50 4.73
N VAL A 56 3.94 5.59 3.80
CA VAL A 56 4.41 5.68 2.42
C VAL A 56 3.26 6.06 1.50
N VAL A 57 3.40 7.19 0.80
CA VAL A 57 2.35 7.80 0.00
C VAL A 57 2.75 7.81 -1.47
N PHE A 58 1.95 7.16 -2.32
CA PHE A 58 2.11 7.16 -3.77
C PHE A 58 1.30 8.30 -4.37
N THR A 59 1.97 9.24 -5.04
CA THR A 59 1.29 10.37 -5.67
C THR A 59 2.14 11.02 -6.77
N SER A 60 1.54 11.95 -7.50
CA SER A 60 2.23 12.64 -8.59
C SER A 60 3.20 13.70 -8.06
N ARG A 61 4.21 14.03 -8.85
CA ARG A 61 5.17 15.08 -8.50
C ARG A 61 4.48 16.38 -8.17
N GLU A 62 3.47 16.76 -8.95
CA GLU A 62 2.75 18.03 -8.81
C GLU A 62 1.99 18.13 -7.49
N VAL A 63 1.53 17.00 -6.93
CA VAL A 63 0.92 16.94 -5.60
C VAL A 63 1.98 17.09 -4.51
N ILE A 64 3.15 16.49 -4.69
CA ILE A 64 4.28 16.58 -3.74
C ILE A 64 4.85 17.99 -3.70
N THR A 65 5.14 18.58 -4.87
CA THR A 65 5.79 19.89 -5.01
C THR A 65 4.83 21.06 -4.85
N GLY A 66 3.52 20.81 -4.86
CA GLY A 66 2.51 21.86 -4.73
C GLY A 66 2.27 22.66 -6.01
N GLU A 67 2.62 22.10 -7.18
CA GLU A 67 2.29 22.68 -8.48
C GLU A 67 0.78 22.64 -8.77
N ARG A 68 0.03 21.80 -8.04
CA ARG A 68 -1.43 21.81 -8.02
C ARG A 68 -1.95 22.13 -6.63
N GLU A 69 -2.90 23.06 -6.57
CA GLU A 69 -3.59 23.40 -5.33
C GLU A 69 -4.45 22.23 -4.87
N VAL A 70 -4.46 22.04 -3.54
CA VAL A 70 -5.31 21.05 -2.89
C VAL A 70 -6.68 21.61 -2.58
N SER A 71 -7.71 20.76 -2.66
CA SER A 71 -9.07 21.10 -2.24
C SER A 71 -9.44 20.28 -1.02
N CYS A 72 -9.62 20.95 0.11
CA CYS A 72 -10.06 20.32 1.35
C CYS A 72 -10.81 21.30 2.25
N ARG A 73 -11.60 20.74 3.18
CA ARG A 73 -12.26 21.46 4.26
C ARG A 73 -11.83 20.87 5.59
N ASP A 74 -11.56 21.73 6.56
CA ASP A 74 -11.28 21.33 7.93
C ASP A 74 -12.14 22.16 8.87
N LEU A 75 -13.05 21.48 9.58
CA LEU A 75 -13.94 22.07 10.57
C LEU A 75 -13.40 21.88 12.00
N TRP A 76 -12.41 21.00 12.21
CA TRP A 76 -11.88 20.70 13.54
C TRP A 76 -10.82 21.72 13.99
N PHE A 77 -9.88 22.02 13.09
CA PHE A 77 -8.71 22.85 13.41
C PHE A 77 -8.54 24.05 12.47
N ASN A 78 -9.45 24.24 11.51
CA ASN A 78 -9.36 25.27 10.47
C ASN A 78 -8.02 25.23 9.71
N THR A 79 -7.49 24.03 9.48
CA THR A 79 -6.22 23.83 8.76
C THR A 79 -6.30 24.40 7.35
N GLN A 80 -5.32 25.24 7.02
CA GLN A 80 -5.13 25.81 5.69
C GLN A 80 -3.72 25.50 5.18
N GLY A 81 -3.56 25.39 3.87
CA GLY A 81 -2.26 25.19 3.23
C GLY A 81 -2.37 25.16 1.72
N LYS A 82 -1.26 25.50 1.04
CA LYS A 82 -1.19 25.50 -0.42
C LYS A 82 -0.88 24.12 -0.99
N THR A 83 -0.15 23.29 -0.25
CA THR A 83 0.33 21.98 -0.69
C THR A 83 -0.27 20.87 0.17
N ALA A 84 -0.40 19.67 -0.40
CA ALA A 84 -0.94 18.52 0.32
C ALA A 84 -0.12 18.19 1.57
N THR A 85 1.21 18.19 1.46
CA THR A 85 2.14 17.86 2.55
C THR A 85 1.99 18.83 3.73
N LYS A 86 1.89 20.13 3.47
CA LYS A 86 1.66 21.14 4.52
C LYS A 86 0.33 20.97 5.21
N VAL A 87 -0.74 20.70 4.45
CA VAL A 87 -2.07 20.44 5.03
C VAL A 87 -2.03 19.19 5.91
N ILE A 88 -1.44 18.09 5.42
CA ILE A 88 -1.32 16.82 6.17
C ILE A 88 -0.53 17.03 7.47
N ALA A 89 0.66 17.63 7.40
CA ALA A 89 1.52 17.83 8.56
C ALA A 89 0.86 18.69 9.64
N ARG A 90 0.27 19.83 9.23
CA ARG A 90 -0.43 20.75 10.16
C ARG A 90 -1.64 20.10 10.79
N TYR A 91 -2.48 19.46 9.98
CA TYR A 91 -3.68 18.80 10.47
C TYR A 91 -3.33 17.68 11.46
N LEU A 92 -2.39 16.79 11.11
CA LEU A 92 -2.00 15.69 12.00
C LEU A 92 -1.29 16.18 13.26
N SER A 93 -0.46 17.21 13.18
CA SER A 93 0.15 17.81 14.38
C SER A 93 -0.92 18.37 15.33
N SER A 94 -1.96 19.01 14.77
CA SER A 94 -3.08 19.56 15.54
C SER A 94 -3.93 18.44 16.16
N LEU A 95 -4.19 17.39 15.39
CA LEU A 95 -4.89 16.18 15.84
C LEU A 95 -4.17 15.48 17.00
N LEU A 96 -2.86 15.25 16.84
CA LEU A 96 -2.04 14.59 17.85
C LEU A 96 -2.00 15.40 19.14
N SER A 97 -1.73 16.70 19.04
CA SER A 97 -1.74 17.63 20.18
C SER A 97 -3.09 17.63 20.90
N HIS A 98 -4.19 17.75 20.15
CA HIS A 98 -5.55 17.77 20.70
C HIS A 98 -5.89 16.49 21.48
N TYR A 99 -5.46 15.32 21.01
CA TYR A 99 -5.71 14.04 21.71
C TYR A 99 -4.60 13.64 22.70
N GLY A 100 -3.66 14.53 22.99
CA GLY A 100 -2.62 14.32 24.01
C GLY A 100 -1.52 13.35 23.59
N PHE A 101 -1.27 13.22 22.29
CA PHE A 101 -0.09 12.54 21.75
C PHE A 101 1.09 13.52 21.67
N GLN A 102 2.31 12.98 21.68
CA GLN A 102 3.52 13.78 21.52
C GLN A 102 3.80 14.03 20.03
N LEU A 103 4.53 15.09 19.69
CA LEU A 103 4.93 15.34 18.30
C LEU A 103 5.79 14.20 17.74
N SER A 104 6.58 13.53 18.59
CA SER A 104 7.32 12.30 18.26
C SER A 104 6.43 11.09 17.96
N ASP A 105 5.11 11.19 18.17
CA ASP A 105 4.14 10.20 17.70
C ASP A 105 3.72 10.44 16.24
N LEU A 106 4.13 11.56 15.62
CA LEU A 106 3.96 11.78 14.19
C LEU A 106 4.80 10.73 13.42
N PRO A 107 4.20 9.97 12.49
CA PRO A 107 4.92 8.94 11.77
C PRO A 107 5.88 9.55 10.77
N GLU A 108 6.92 8.80 10.40
CA GLU A 108 7.79 9.19 9.30
C GLU A 108 7.03 9.13 7.97
N PHE A 109 7.08 10.21 7.19
CA PHE A 109 6.46 10.27 5.88
C PHE A 109 7.48 10.10 4.76
N TYR A 110 7.13 9.23 3.81
CA TYR A 110 7.83 9.05 2.56
C TYR A 110 6.85 9.15 1.41
N PHE A 111 7.13 10.01 0.44
CA PHE A 111 6.33 10.14 -0.78
C PHE A 111 7.09 9.52 -1.95
N ILE A 112 6.40 8.67 -2.71
CA ILE A 112 6.90 8.05 -3.93
C ILE A 112 6.23 8.72 -5.12
N GLU A 113 7.05 9.37 -5.94
CA GLU A 113 6.63 9.99 -7.19
C GLU A 113 6.23 8.91 -8.20
N VAL A 114 4.97 8.97 -8.66
CA VAL A 114 4.41 8.09 -9.68
C VAL A 114 3.70 8.86 -10.79
N ASN A 115 3.64 8.26 -11.97
CA ASN A 115 2.67 8.62 -12.98
C ASN A 115 1.32 8.01 -12.60
N TYR A 116 0.46 8.81 -11.97
CA TYR A 116 -0.83 8.39 -11.43
C TYR A 116 -1.83 7.90 -12.50
N MET A 117 -1.54 8.08 -13.78
CA MET A 117 -2.35 7.58 -14.90
C MET A 117 -1.83 6.24 -15.46
N ASP A 118 -0.64 5.82 -15.05
CA ASP A 118 0.04 4.63 -15.54
C ASP A 118 0.08 3.56 -14.43
N PHE A 119 -0.73 2.52 -14.63
CA PHE A 119 -0.76 1.38 -13.72
C PHE A 119 0.60 0.69 -13.60
N GLU A 120 1.34 0.54 -14.69
CA GLU A 120 2.60 -0.20 -14.70
C GLU A 120 3.69 0.58 -13.97
N ASP A 121 3.77 1.90 -14.14
CA ASP A 121 4.65 2.76 -13.33
C ASP A 121 4.32 2.66 -11.83
N CYS A 122 3.02 2.74 -11.50
CA CYS A 122 2.57 2.59 -10.12
C CYS A 122 2.93 1.20 -9.56
N PHE A 123 2.69 0.13 -10.32
CA PHE A 123 2.99 -1.25 -9.91
C PHE A 123 4.49 -1.47 -9.70
N ARG A 124 5.32 -1.04 -10.66
CA ARG A 124 6.77 -1.17 -10.59
C ARG A 124 7.37 -0.50 -9.35
N LYS A 125 6.69 0.50 -8.79
CA LYS A 125 7.11 1.17 -7.55
C LYS A 125 6.44 0.61 -6.30
N ALA A 126 5.17 0.20 -6.39
CA ALA A 126 4.43 -0.40 -5.29
C ALA A 126 4.95 -1.79 -4.91
N TYR A 127 5.29 -2.62 -5.89
CA TYR A 127 5.78 -3.98 -5.70
C TYR A 127 7.04 -4.05 -4.81
N PRO A 128 8.16 -3.38 -5.15
CA PRO A 128 9.36 -3.40 -4.32
C PRO A 128 9.14 -2.71 -2.97
N THR A 129 8.25 -1.70 -2.91
CA THR A 129 7.89 -1.03 -1.65
C THR A 129 7.23 -1.98 -0.67
N LEU A 130 6.21 -2.73 -1.09
CA LEU A 130 5.56 -3.70 -0.23
C LEU A 130 6.50 -4.86 0.12
N TYR A 131 7.28 -5.36 -0.85
CA TYR A 131 8.24 -6.43 -0.60
C TYR A 131 9.26 -6.05 0.49
N ALA A 132 9.79 -4.83 0.45
CA ALA A 132 10.72 -4.30 1.44
C ALA A 132 10.15 -4.23 2.87
N MET A 133 8.83 -4.15 3.00
CA MET A 133 8.11 -4.06 4.27
C MET A 133 7.62 -5.40 4.80
N ARG A 134 7.99 -6.54 4.19
CA ARG A 134 7.49 -7.89 4.56
C ARG A 134 7.72 -8.31 6.01
N ALA A 135 8.62 -7.64 6.73
CA ALA A 135 8.88 -7.87 8.15
C ALA A 135 8.00 -7.00 9.10
N LYS A 136 7.12 -6.17 8.54
CA LYS A 136 6.26 -5.23 9.28
C LYS A 136 4.78 -5.58 9.07
N GLU A 137 3.95 -5.11 9.99
CA GLU A 137 2.50 -5.09 9.74
C GLU A 137 2.21 -3.92 8.81
N VAL A 138 1.62 -4.21 7.65
CA VAL A 138 1.35 -3.22 6.61
C VAL A 138 -0.16 -3.06 6.42
N TRP A 139 -0.64 -1.83 6.53
CA TRP A 139 -2.03 -1.49 6.23
C TRP A 139 -2.10 -0.61 5.00
N VAL A 140 -2.97 -0.94 4.06
CA VAL A 140 -3.12 -0.23 2.79
C VAL A 140 -4.41 0.57 2.81
N ASN A 141 -4.27 1.89 2.83
CA ASN A 141 -5.36 2.84 2.75
C ASN A 141 -5.74 3.08 1.27
N MET A 142 -6.96 2.68 0.92
CA MET A 142 -7.49 2.73 -0.44
C MET A 142 -8.39 3.95 -0.69
N VAL A 143 -8.54 4.85 0.29
CA VAL A 143 -9.43 6.03 0.19
C VAL A 143 -8.91 7.08 -0.79
N GLY A 144 -7.62 7.36 -0.74
CA GLY A 144 -6.96 8.33 -1.60
C GLY A 144 -6.34 7.71 -2.85
N GLY A 145 -5.88 8.58 -3.76
CA GLY A 145 -5.20 8.17 -5.00
C GLY A 145 -6.16 7.87 -6.16
N THR A 146 -5.58 7.62 -7.33
CA THR A 146 -6.33 7.18 -8.51
C THR A 146 -6.59 5.69 -8.48
N ASN A 147 -7.50 5.23 -9.33
CA ASN A 147 -7.77 3.80 -9.50
C ASN A 147 -6.50 3.03 -9.91
N GLN A 148 -5.60 3.64 -10.69
CA GLN A 148 -4.34 3.04 -11.11
C GLN A 148 -3.39 2.81 -9.92
N ILE A 149 -3.25 3.80 -9.03
CA ILE A 149 -2.44 3.67 -7.81
C ILE A 149 -3.03 2.58 -6.91
N ASN A 150 -4.33 2.64 -6.66
CA ASN A 150 -5.03 1.69 -5.79
C ASN A 150 -4.98 0.27 -6.37
N ALA A 151 -5.21 0.10 -7.68
CA ALA A 151 -5.07 -1.19 -8.36
C ALA A 151 -3.63 -1.71 -8.28
N ALA A 152 -2.62 -0.86 -8.46
CA ALA A 152 -1.22 -1.24 -8.34
C ALA A 152 -0.84 -1.69 -6.93
N LEU A 153 -1.31 -1.00 -5.89
CA LEU A 153 -1.12 -1.40 -4.49
C LEU A 153 -1.78 -2.76 -4.20
N LEU A 154 -3.01 -2.94 -4.66
CA LEU A 154 -3.76 -4.20 -4.55
C LEU A 154 -3.01 -5.35 -5.21
N TRP A 155 -2.60 -5.15 -6.47
CA TRP A 155 -1.87 -6.16 -7.25
C TRP A 155 -0.51 -6.48 -6.63
N SER A 156 0.22 -5.46 -6.20
CA SER A 156 1.51 -5.62 -5.54
C SER A 156 1.38 -6.45 -4.25
N GLY A 157 0.31 -6.26 -3.49
CA GLY A 157 0.06 -7.08 -2.32
C GLY A 157 -0.47 -8.48 -2.63
N CYS A 158 -1.19 -8.69 -3.74
CA CYS A 158 -1.49 -10.04 -4.24
C CYS A 158 -0.23 -10.82 -4.63
N VAL A 159 0.78 -10.15 -5.18
CA VAL A 159 2.07 -10.74 -5.55
C VAL A 159 2.94 -11.00 -4.32
N THR A 160 3.03 -10.04 -3.40
CA THR A 160 3.95 -10.10 -2.23
C THR A 160 3.36 -10.79 -1.00
N ALA A 161 2.04 -10.86 -0.88
CA ALA A 161 1.33 -11.30 0.32
C ALA A 161 1.67 -10.51 1.60
N VAL A 162 2.14 -9.25 1.47
CA VAL A 162 2.61 -8.44 2.61
C VAL A 162 1.50 -7.69 3.36
N PRO A 163 0.56 -7.00 2.68
CA PRO A 163 -0.49 -6.27 3.37
C PRO A 163 -1.31 -7.14 4.31
N SER A 164 -1.41 -6.70 5.57
CA SER A 164 -2.24 -7.33 6.60
C SER A 164 -3.69 -6.82 6.54
N ARG A 165 -3.90 -5.59 6.06
CA ARG A 165 -5.22 -4.98 5.86
C ARG A 165 -5.24 -4.15 4.59
N TYR A 166 -6.34 -4.20 3.87
CA TYR A 166 -6.74 -3.17 2.91
C TYR A 166 -8.02 -2.57 3.42
N TYR A 167 -8.12 -1.25 3.43
CA TYR A 167 -9.31 -0.61 3.97
C TYR A 167 -9.71 0.65 3.21
N TYR A 168 -11.00 0.93 3.30
CA TYR A 168 -11.63 2.18 2.93
C TYR A 168 -12.23 2.83 4.18
N TYR A 169 -12.30 4.14 4.17
CA TYR A 169 -13.15 4.94 5.03
C TYR A 169 -14.14 5.68 4.14
N PHE A 170 -15.42 5.34 4.26
CA PHE A 170 -16.46 5.92 3.41
C PHE A 170 -17.09 7.13 4.08
N GLN A 171 -16.94 8.29 3.45
CA GLN A 171 -17.61 9.52 3.84
C GLN A 171 -17.80 10.42 2.62
N ALA A 172 -18.88 11.20 2.62
CA ALA A 172 -19.10 12.21 1.59
C ALA A 172 -18.24 13.47 1.84
N GLY A 173 -17.89 14.16 0.76
CA GLY A 173 -17.22 15.46 0.82
C GLY A 173 -15.69 15.38 0.84
N GLN A 174 -15.08 16.54 1.11
CA GLN A 174 -13.62 16.74 1.09
C GLN A 174 -13.09 17.15 2.47
N LEU A 175 -13.57 16.48 3.52
CA LEU A 175 -13.14 16.76 4.89
C LEU A 175 -11.79 16.10 5.19
N LEU A 176 -10.97 16.78 5.99
CA LEU A 176 -9.73 16.20 6.53
C LEU A 176 -9.97 15.19 7.67
N HIS A 177 -11.21 15.09 8.14
CA HIS A 177 -11.58 14.43 9.38
C HIS A 177 -12.98 13.80 9.30
N PRO A 178 -13.30 12.84 10.19
CA PRO A 178 -14.65 12.30 10.31
C PRO A 178 -15.70 13.40 10.45
N ASP A 179 -16.84 13.29 9.76
CA ASP A 179 -17.94 14.26 9.75
C ASP A 179 -18.73 14.19 11.06
N ARG A 180 -18.10 14.68 12.12
CA ARG A 180 -18.60 14.70 13.51
C ARG A 180 -17.86 15.77 14.29
N ASP A 181 -18.28 16.00 15.54
CA ASP A 181 -17.56 16.87 16.46
C ASP A 181 -16.19 16.26 16.84
N LYS A 182 -15.15 17.10 16.97
CA LYS A 182 -13.80 16.67 17.36
C LYS A 182 -13.74 16.16 18.81
N ASP A 183 -14.65 16.64 19.66
CA ASP A 183 -14.77 16.26 21.06
C ASP A 183 -15.71 15.05 21.26
N ASP A 184 -16.32 14.54 20.17
CA ASP A 184 -17.11 13.30 20.20
C ASP A 184 -16.21 12.06 20.11
N PHE A 185 -16.03 11.41 21.26
CA PHE A 185 -15.26 10.17 21.39
C PHE A 185 -16.04 8.91 21.01
N PHE A 186 -17.33 9.01 20.63
CA PHE A 186 -18.07 7.84 20.16
C PHE A 186 -17.44 7.32 18.87
N LEU A 187 -16.89 6.11 18.90
CA LEU A 187 -16.34 5.47 17.71
C LEU A 187 -17.45 4.81 16.89
N ASP A 188 -17.68 5.36 15.71
CA ASP A 188 -18.47 4.72 14.67
C ASP A 188 -17.54 4.03 13.67
N PHE A 189 -17.59 2.70 13.67
CA PHE A 189 -16.84 1.86 12.72
C PHE A 189 -17.66 1.55 11.45
N SER A 190 -18.90 2.04 11.31
CA SER A 190 -19.74 1.79 10.14
C SER A 190 -19.14 2.35 8.84
N SER A 191 -18.36 3.42 8.95
CA SER A 191 -17.65 4.04 7.84
C SER A 191 -16.32 3.35 7.52
N TRP A 192 -15.79 2.52 8.43
CA TRP A 192 -14.56 1.77 8.24
C TRP A 192 -14.85 0.43 7.58
N TYR A 193 -14.30 0.22 6.39
CA TYR A 193 -14.53 -0.99 5.60
C TYR A 193 -13.21 -1.67 5.26
N GLU A 194 -12.95 -2.82 5.87
CA GLU A 194 -11.81 -3.66 5.51
C GLU A 194 -12.20 -4.61 4.38
N LEU A 195 -11.39 -4.63 3.32
CA LEU A 195 -11.58 -5.65 2.30
C LEU A 195 -11.24 -7.03 2.90
N PRO A 196 -11.92 -8.10 2.45
CA PRO A 196 -11.54 -9.46 2.82
C PRO A 196 -10.07 -9.71 2.55
N PHE A 197 -9.44 -10.57 3.34
CA PHE A 197 -8.05 -10.96 3.08
C PHE A 197 -7.93 -11.71 1.74
N PHE A 198 -7.26 -11.13 0.76
CA PHE A 198 -6.87 -11.79 -0.50
C PHE A 198 -5.34 -11.85 -0.61
N SER A 199 -4.74 -12.90 -0.04
CA SER A 199 -3.35 -13.27 -0.34
C SER A 199 -3.36 -14.39 -1.36
N LEU A 200 -3.32 -14.01 -2.64
CA LEU A 200 -3.34 -14.98 -3.74
C LEU A 200 -1.99 -15.63 -4.00
N LYS A 201 -0.93 -15.20 -3.27
CA LYS A 201 0.47 -15.62 -3.48
C LYS A 201 0.82 -15.69 -4.96
N LEU A 202 0.39 -14.69 -5.71
CA LEU A 202 0.43 -14.74 -7.18
C LEU A 202 1.88 -14.82 -7.68
N GLY A 203 2.82 -14.24 -6.92
CA GLY A 203 4.25 -14.40 -7.18
C GLY A 203 4.71 -15.86 -7.15
N ASP A 204 4.25 -16.65 -6.18
CA ASP A 204 4.59 -18.08 -6.07
C ASP A 204 4.01 -18.89 -7.24
N ILE A 205 2.77 -18.55 -7.64
CA ILE A 205 2.11 -19.18 -8.80
C ILE A 205 2.88 -18.87 -10.08
N ILE A 206 3.16 -17.59 -10.34
CA ILE A 206 3.92 -17.15 -11.53
C ILE A 206 5.31 -17.80 -11.54
N GLY A 207 6.01 -17.77 -10.41
CA GLY A 207 7.34 -18.38 -10.28
C GLY A 207 7.32 -19.89 -10.55
N THR A 208 6.32 -20.60 -10.04
CA THR A 208 6.21 -22.04 -10.27
C THR A 208 5.83 -22.37 -11.72
N LEU A 209 4.93 -21.59 -12.33
CA LEU A 209 4.59 -21.73 -13.75
C LEU A 209 5.80 -21.48 -14.65
N ASN A 210 6.56 -20.42 -14.37
CA ASN A 210 7.82 -20.14 -15.05
C ASN A 210 8.81 -21.31 -14.94
N GLY A 211 8.92 -21.91 -13.76
CA GLY A 211 9.79 -23.06 -13.54
C GLY A 211 9.42 -24.28 -14.39
N ILE A 212 8.15 -24.69 -14.40
CA ILE A 212 7.74 -25.88 -15.18
C ILE A 212 7.69 -25.62 -16.69
N LEU A 213 7.53 -24.36 -17.11
CA LEU A 213 7.48 -23.97 -18.52
C LEU A 213 8.82 -23.43 -19.04
N ALA A 214 9.91 -23.52 -18.26
CA ALA A 214 11.24 -23.08 -18.69
C ALA A 214 11.74 -23.80 -19.96
N GLY A 215 11.32 -25.06 -20.17
CA GLY A 215 11.58 -25.83 -21.40
C GLY A 215 10.62 -25.53 -22.56
N GLY A 216 9.78 -24.50 -22.45
CA GLY A 216 8.79 -24.07 -23.44
C GLY A 216 7.45 -24.81 -23.39
N LYS A 217 7.40 -26.01 -22.80
CA LYS A 217 6.17 -26.81 -22.67
C LYS A 217 6.18 -27.70 -21.43
N ALA A 218 4.98 -28.02 -20.93
CA ALA A 218 4.75 -28.99 -19.87
C ALA A 218 3.52 -29.87 -20.18
N SER A 219 3.34 -30.95 -19.42
CA SER A 219 2.11 -31.75 -19.44
C SER A 219 1.08 -31.23 -18.43
N VAL A 220 -0.21 -31.49 -18.67
CA VAL A 220 -1.28 -31.18 -17.69
C VAL A 220 -1.01 -31.85 -16.34
N ALA A 221 -0.46 -33.07 -16.32
CA ALA A 221 -0.12 -33.77 -15.08
C ALA A 221 0.94 -33.02 -14.25
N GLN A 222 1.94 -32.40 -14.89
CA GLN A 222 2.92 -31.55 -14.20
C GLN A 222 2.29 -30.28 -13.65
N LEU A 223 1.40 -29.64 -14.41
CA LEU A 223 0.63 -28.48 -13.95
C LEU A 223 -0.24 -28.84 -12.72
N GLU A 224 -0.96 -29.96 -12.78
CA GLU A 224 -1.76 -30.44 -11.65
C GLU A 224 -0.92 -30.77 -10.40
N TRP A 225 0.29 -31.31 -10.59
CA TRP A 225 1.20 -31.59 -9.47
C TRP A 225 1.66 -30.28 -8.80
N VAL A 226 2.03 -29.28 -9.61
CA VAL A 226 2.39 -27.93 -9.12
C VAL A 226 1.24 -27.28 -8.37
N LEU A 227 0.03 -27.32 -8.91
CA LEU A 227 -1.14 -26.74 -8.27
C LEU A 227 -1.38 -27.38 -6.90
N ARG A 228 -1.33 -28.72 -6.83
CA ARG A 228 -1.51 -29.45 -5.57
C ARG A 228 -0.47 -29.08 -4.52
N ASN A 229 0.80 -28.91 -4.90
CA ASN A 229 1.86 -28.49 -3.98
C ASN A 229 1.69 -27.06 -3.47
N ASN A 230 0.94 -26.22 -4.20
CA ASN A 230 0.58 -24.87 -3.79
C ASN A 230 -0.81 -24.80 -3.11
N GLY A 231 -1.40 -25.95 -2.77
CA GLY A 231 -2.72 -26.02 -2.13
C GLY A 231 -3.90 -25.71 -3.06
N MET A 232 -3.69 -25.76 -4.37
CA MET A 232 -4.72 -25.56 -5.39
C MET A 232 -5.12 -26.90 -6.01
N ASP A 233 -6.41 -27.07 -6.30
CA ASP A 233 -6.91 -28.25 -6.97
C ASP A 233 -6.88 -28.11 -8.51
N LYS A 234 -7.23 -29.18 -9.22
CA LYS A 234 -7.31 -29.15 -10.69
C LYS A 234 -8.37 -28.19 -11.24
N GLN A 235 -9.34 -27.75 -10.43
CA GLN A 235 -10.37 -26.80 -10.85
C GLN A 235 -9.80 -25.38 -11.05
N TYR A 236 -8.55 -25.15 -10.63
CA TYR A 236 -7.82 -23.91 -10.93
C TYR A 236 -7.29 -23.84 -12.37
N ILE A 237 -7.12 -24.97 -13.08
CA ILE A 237 -6.58 -24.96 -14.44
C ILE A 237 -7.41 -24.07 -15.39
N PRO A 238 -8.76 -24.18 -15.45
CA PRO A 238 -9.57 -23.27 -16.25
C PRO A 238 -9.36 -21.79 -15.91
N LYS A 239 -9.07 -21.45 -14.65
CA LYS A 239 -8.80 -20.06 -14.25
C LYS A 239 -7.46 -19.57 -14.78
N LEU A 240 -6.42 -20.42 -14.78
CA LEU A 240 -5.12 -20.09 -15.35
C LEU A 240 -5.21 -19.91 -16.88
N VAL A 241 -6.00 -20.75 -17.55
CA VAL A 241 -6.27 -20.60 -18.99
C VAL A 241 -7.07 -19.33 -19.29
N ALA A 242 -8.16 -19.09 -18.55
CA ALA A 242 -9.01 -17.91 -18.75
C ALA A 242 -8.28 -16.59 -18.45
N SER A 243 -7.33 -16.60 -17.53
CA SER A 243 -6.44 -15.46 -17.24
C SER A 243 -5.23 -15.36 -18.19
N ARG A 244 -5.13 -16.25 -19.18
CA ARG A 244 -4.04 -16.32 -20.16
C ARG A 244 -2.65 -16.47 -19.53
N LEU A 245 -2.58 -17.06 -18.33
CA LEU A 245 -1.30 -17.42 -17.70
C LEU A 245 -0.71 -18.68 -18.33
N VAL A 246 -1.57 -19.59 -18.78
CA VAL A 246 -1.17 -20.77 -19.54
C VAL A 246 -2.12 -20.98 -20.70
N GLU A 247 -1.64 -21.70 -21.71
CA GLU A 247 -2.46 -22.23 -22.80
C GLU A 247 -2.41 -23.75 -22.77
N ILE A 248 -3.47 -24.42 -23.20
CA ILE A 248 -3.50 -25.88 -23.32
C ILE A 248 -3.96 -26.21 -24.73
N ASP A 249 -3.09 -26.89 -25.49
CA ASP A 249 -3.42 -27.31 -26.85
C ASP A 249 -4.35 -28.53 -26.89
N ASP A 250 -4.76 -28.91 -28.10
CA ASP A 250 -5.63 -30.06 -28.38
C ASP A 250 -5.02 -31.41 -27.97
N ARG A 251 -3.72 -31.46 -27.72
CA ARG A 251 -2.97 -32.64 -27.28
C ARG A 251 -2.75 -32.68 -25.76
N GLY A 252 -3.26 -31.68 -25.03
CA GLY A 252 -3.05 -31.57 -23.59
C GLY A 252 -1.63 -31.13 -23.20
N VAL A 253 -0.93 -30.44 -24.11
CA VAL A 253 0.34 -29.78 -23.81
C VAL A 253 0.06 -28.39 -23.25
N VAL A 254 0.66 -28.09 -22.10
CA VAL A 254 0.61 -26.79 -21.45
C VAL A 254 1.73 -25.91 -22.01
N LEU A 255 1.36 -24.73 -22.48
CA LEU A 255 2.25 -23.71 -23.02
C LEU A 255 2.16 -22.44 -22.16
N ARG A 256 3.14 -21.55 -22.33
CA ARG A 256 3.12 -20.22 -21.72
C ARG A 256 2.02 -19.38 -22.38
N GLY A 257 1.21 -18.71 -21.56
CA GLY A 257 0.24 -17.74 -22.06
C GLY A 257 0.79 -16.32 -22.05
N GLU A 258 0.19 -15.45 -22.86
CA GLU A 258 0.55 -14.03 -23.02
C GLU A 258 0.72 -13.29 -21.68
N MET A 259 -0.16 -13.53 -20.70
CA MET A 259 -0.10 -12.83 -19.42
C MET A 259 1.02 -13.33 -18.53
N LEU A 260 1.43 -14.60 -18.66
CA LEU A 260 2.60 -15.09 -17.92
C LEU A 260 3.87 -14.43 -18.43
N ASP A 261 4.02 -14.31 -19.76
CA ASP A 261 5.15 -13.59 -20.37
C ASP A 261 5.18 -12.11 -19.99
N TYR A 262 4.01 -11.46 -20.00
CA TYR A 262 3.89 -10.07 -19.56
C TYR A 262 4.38 -9.89 -18.12
N TRP A 263 3.89 -10.70 -17.17
CA TRP A 263 4.25 -10.55 -15.77
C TRP A 263 5.69 -10.97 -15.47
N ASP A 264 6.19 -12.02 -16.12
CA ASP A 264 7.59 -12.44 -16.00
C ASP A 264 8.54 -11.30 -16.40
N ARG A 265 8.25 -10.64 -17.53
CA ARG A 265 8.98 -9.47 -17.99
C ARG A 265 8.90 -8.32 -16.96
N VAL A 266 7.69 -7.93 -16.54
CA VAL A 266 7.52 -6.80 -15.60
C VAL A 266 8.25 -7.05 -14.28
N LEU A 267 8.13 -8.26 -13.72
CA LEU A 267 8.79 -8.62 -12.45
C LEU A 267 10.31 -8.68 -12.61
N GLY A 268 10.81 -9.24 -13.72
CA GLY A 268 12.24 -9.27 -14.04
C GLY A 268 12.84 -7.87 -14.20
N GLU A 269 12.11 -6.94 -14.83
CA GLU A 269 12.53 -5.55 -14.97
C GLU A 269 12.57 -4.83 -13.61
N VAL A 270 11.58 -5.04 -12.73
CA VAL A 270 11.62 -4.47 -11.37
C VAL A 270 12.80 -5.03 -10.58
N LYS A 271 13.04 -6.35 -10.64
CA LYS A 271 14.15 -6.98 -9.94
C LYS A 271 15.49 -6.38 -10.38
N SER A 272 15.72 -6.32 -11.69
CA SER A 272 16.93 -5.74 -12.28
C SER A 272 17.15 -4.29 -11.87
N ASP A 273 16.05 -3.51 -11.84
CA ASP A 273 16.08 -2.12 -11.41
C ASP A 273 16.42 -1.96 -9.92
N VAL A 274 15.84 -2.79 -9.04
CA VAL A 274 16.21 -2.81 -7.62
C VAL A 274 17.67 -3.20 -7.42
N GLU A 275 18.14 -4.25 -8.10
CA GLU A 275 19.52 -4.73 -7.98
C GLU A 275 20.53 -3.66 -8.41
N ARG A 276 20.20 -2.88 -9.44
CA ARG A 276 21.02 -1.76 -9.90
C ARG A 276 21.28 -0.70 -8.83
N PHE A 277 20.28 -0.35 -8.01
CA PHE A 277 20.40 0.73 -7.02
C PHE A 277 20.64 0.24 -5.58
N ALA A 278 20.17 -0.97 -5.25
CA ALA A 278 20.13 -1.50 -3.89
C ALA A 278 20.79 -2.88 -3.71
N GLY A 279 21.39 -3.44 -4.77
CA GLY A 279 22.20 -4.66 -4.70
C GLY A 279 21.43 -5.94 -4.99
N SER A 280 20.66 -6.45 -4.02
CA SER A 280 19.86 -7.68 -4.16
C SER A 280 18.39 -7.42 -3.84
N PHE A 281 17.50 -7.94 -4.70
CA PHE A 281 16.06 -7.88 -4.47
C PHE A 281 15.61 -8.78 -3.31
N GLU A 282 16.19 -9.97 -3.17
CA GLU A 282 15.85 -10.93 -2.11
C GLU A 282 16.18 -10.39 -0.71
N GLU A 283 17.25 -9.61 -0.62
CA GLU A 283 17.70 -8.94 0.59
C GLU A 283 17.09 -7.54 0.75
N LEU A 284 16.18 -7.11 -0.12
CA LEU A 284 15.58 -5.78 -0.08
C LEU A 284 14.83 -5.58 1.24
N ASP A 285 15.36 -4.75 2.14
CA ASP A 285 14.67 -4.29 3.35
C ASP A 285 14.27 -2.82 3.21
N PHE A 286 13.71 -2.24 4.27
CA PHE A 286 13.28 -0.84 4.24
C PHE A 286 14.44 0.14 4.00
N SER A 287 15.65 -0.15 4.50
CA SER A 287 16.82 0.73 4.30
C SER A 287 17.30 0.68 2.84
N ARG A 288 17.40 -0.53 2.27
CA ARG A 288 17.76 -0.74 0.87
C ARG A 288 16.71 -0.20 -0.08
N TRP A 289 15.43 -0.30 0.29
CA TRP A 289 14.34 0.34 -0.44
C TRP A 289 14.49 1.86 -0.51
N LYS A 290 14.85 2.52 0.61
CA LYS A 290 15.14 3.96 0.60
C LYS A 290 16.27 4.29 -0.37
N LYS A 291 17.35 3.50 -0.38
CA LYS A 291 18.46 3.66 -1.34
C LYS A 291 18.00 3.49 -2.78
N TRP A 292 17.19 2.47 -3.08
CA TRP A 292 16.62 2.28 -4.41
C TRP A 292 15.76 3.48 -4.85
N ALA A 293 14.81 3.90 -4.01
CA ALA A 293 13.86 4.96 -4.37
C ALA A 293 14.54 6.34 -4.47
N SER A 294 15.51 6.65 -3.60
CA SER A 294 16.33 7.87 -3.68
C SER A 294 17.30 7.84 -4.86
N GLY A 295 17.96 6.71 -5.13
CA GLY A 295 18.83 6.52 -6.30
C GLY A 295 18.08 6.65 -7.63
N ARG A 296 16.79 6.31 -7.65
CA ARG A 296 15.87 6.59 -8.77
C ARG A 296 15.37 8.03 -8.84
N GLY A 297 15.65 8.83 -7.81
CA GLY A 297 15.16 10.20 -7.70
C GLY A 297 13.63 10.28 -7.64
N ILE A 298 12.97 9.32 -7.00
CA ILE A 298 11.50 9.29 -6.85
C ILE A 298 11.03 9.41 -5.40
N LEU A 299 11.97 9.43 -4.44
CA LEU A 299 11.67 9.47 -3.01
C LEU A 299 11.73 10.89 -2.47
N TYR A 300 10.69 11.28 -1.74
CA TYR A 300 10.64 12.51 -0.97
C TYR A 300 10.32 12.17 0.48
N THR A 301 10.78 13.00 1.41
CA THR A 301 10.36 12.99 2.80
C THR A 301 9.65 14.29 3.14
N MET A 302 9.03 14.36 4.30
CA MET A 302 8.31 15.54 4.77
C MET A 302 8.83 15.95 6.14
N THR A 303 9.17 17.22 6.28
CA THR A 303 9.53 17.81 7.59
C THR A 303 8.32 17.91 8.50
N GLU A 304 8.52 18.19 9.78
CA GLU A 304 7.43 18.46 10.73
C GLU A 304 6.54 19.64 10.27
N ASP A 305 7.14 20.67 9.65
CA ASP A 305 6.41 21.81 9.08
C ASP A 305 5.69 21.49 7.74
N GLY A 306 5.83 20.27 7.24
CA GLY A 306 5.17 19.81 6.01
C GLY A 306 5.89 20.18 4.71
N GLU A 307 7.16 20.60 4.75
CA GLU A 307 7.95 20.81 3.54
C GLU A 307 8.38 19.47 2.95
N ALA A 308 8.11 19.28 1.65
CA ALA A 308 8.55 18.09 0.93
C ALA A 308 10.00 18.26 0.48
N MET A 309 10.88 17.35 0.91
CA MET A 309 12.29 17.34 0.52
C MET A 309 12.59 16.09 -0.28
N LYS A 310 13.16 16.25 -1.47
CA LYS A 310 13.63 15.12 -2.26
C LYS A 310 14.83 14.49 -1.56
N LEU A 311 14.85 13.17 -1.44
CA LEU A 311 15.97 12.45 -0.86
C LEU A 311 16.96 12.08 -1.96
N ASP A 312 18.17 12.63 -1.88
CA ASP A 312 19.28 12.28 -2.76
C ASP A 312 19.91 10.96 -2.29
N GLY A 313 20.13 10.04 -3.24
CA GLY A 313 20.60 8.67 -3.00
C GLY A 313 22.09 8.46 -3.18
#